data_AF-A0A0C3Q449-F1
#
_entry.id   AF-A0A0C3Q449-F1
#
_cell.length_a   1.000
_cell.length_b   1.000
_cell.length_c   1.000
_cell.angle_alpha   90.00
_cell.angle_beta   90.00
_cell.angle_gamma   90.00
#
_symmetry.space_group_name_H-M   'P 1'
#
loop_
_entity.id
_entity.type
_entity.pdbx_description
1 polymer ?
#
loop_
_entity_poly.entity_id
_entity_poly.type
_entity_poly.pdbx_seq_one_letter_code
_entity_poly.pdbx_strand_id
1 'polypeptide(L)'
;MTFGHTHCCIANRMHVISVKDLRGQESLSALRHLRQEHFGQVEDGSILLEVLKTSGGRLSRLNTLSREKDIVEATEHMLNNERGRILSANGLIPDCDDVMDEQKGCASSWTLFREFVKKYRDKEEELKAAARPGEFIPEPELPGIFYYEARQIMTRADFIEMLDHQNIINIDTDHGSARLNGGA
;
A
#
# COMPACT_ATOMS: atom_id res chain seq x y z
N MET A 1 46.55 18.01 -12.45
CA MET A 1 45.55 17.18 -11.75
C MET A 1 44.24 17.93 -11.81
N THR A 2 43.32 17.55 -12.70
CA THR A 2 42.00 18.16 -12.83
C THR A 2 40.98 17.04 -12.91
N PHE A 3 40.27 16.84 -11.81
CA PHE A 3 39.03 16.06 -11.75
C PHE A 3 37.99 16.74 -12.65
N GLY A 4 37.29 15.95 -13.47
CA GLY A 4 36.28 16.47 -14.38
C GLY A 4 35.29 15.43 -14.87
N HIS A 5 34.18 15.33 -14.14
CA HIS A 5 32.85 14.98 -14.64
C HIS A 5 32.67 13.61 -15.31
N THR A 6 32.44 12.57 -14.49
CA THR A 6 31.63 11.43 -14.93
C THR A 6 30.15 11.79 -14.87
N HIS A 7 29.61 12.14 -16.04
CA HIS A 7 28.19 12.25 -16.32
C HIS A 7 27.43 10.99 -15.87
N CYS A 8 26.49 11.15 -14.93
CA CYS A 8 25.47 10.16 -14.62
C CYS A 8 24.44 10.15 -15.77
N CYS A 9 24.70 9.41 -16.85
CA CYS A 9 23.80 9.30 -18.01
C CYS A 9 23.23 7.89 -18.22
N ILE A 10 23.33 6.99 -17.23
CA ILE A 10 22.92 5.58 -17.40
C ILE A 10 21.38 5.42 -17.36
N ALA A 11 20.63 6.36 -16.78
CA ALA A 11 19.20 6.20 -16.55
C ALA A 11 18.31 6.34 -17.82
N ASN A 12 18.72 7.11 -18.83
CA ASN A 12 17.85 7.40 -20.00
C ASN A 12 17.65 6.21 -20.97
N ARG A 13 18.31 5.07 -20.76
CA ARG A 13 18.13 3.84 -21.56
C ARG A 13 17.61 2.66 -20.75
N MET A 14 17.17 2.89 -19.52
CA MET A 14 16.58 1.85 -18.68
C MET A 14 15.08 1.77 -18.93
N HIS A 15 14.61 0.62 -19.44
CA HIS A 15 13.18 0.34 -19.50
C HIS A 15 12.73 -0.16 -18.13
N VAL A 16 11.98 0.67 -17.41
CA VAL A 16 11.42 0.31 -16.10
C VAL A 16 10.20 -0.58 -16.34
N ILE A 17 10.17 -1.76 -15.72
CA ILE A 17 9.00 -2.65 -15.73
C ILE A 17 8.39 -2.60 -14.34
N SER A 18 7.18 -2.05 -14.24
CA SER A 18 6.41 -2.02 -13.00
C SER A 18 5.71 -3.36 -12.77
N VAL A 19 6.02 -4.03 -11.66
CA VAL A 19 5.38 -5.27 -11.23
C VAL A 19 4.27 -4.91 -10.24
N LYS A 20 3.04 -5.32 -10.55
CA LYS A 20 1.88 -5.07 -9.70
C LYS A 20 1.69 -6.20 -8.68
N ASP A 21 1.04 -5.87 -7.58
CA ASP A 21 0.62 -6.84 -6.58
C ASP A 21 -0.37 -7.85 -7.18
N LEU A 22 -0.31 -9.10 -6.68
CA LEU A 22 -1.20 -10.19 -7.08
C LEU A 22 -2.64 -9.88 -6.64
N ARG A 23 -3.64 -10.35 -7.39
CA ARG A 23 -5.05 -10.07 -7.05
C ARG A 23 -5.88 -11.34 -6.92
N GLY A 24 -6.77 -11.32 -5.92
CA GLY A 24 -7.82 -12.34 -5.74
C GLY A 24 -7.30 -13.77 -5.78
N GLN A 25 -7.64 -14.49 -6.86
CA GLN A 25 -7.28 -15.89 -7.05
C GLN A 25 -5.77 -16.10 -7.25
N GLU A 26 -5.06 -15.13 -7.84
CA GLU A 26 -3.60 -15.23 -8.02
C GLU A 26 -2.88 -15.23 -6.67
N SER A 27 -3.31 -14.34 -5.76
CA SER A 27 -2.79 -14.27 -4.39
C SER A 27 -3.09 -15.54 -3.60
N LEU A 28 -4.30 -16.10 -3.76
CA LEU A 28 -4.68 -17.38 -3.14
C LEU A 28 -3.83 -18.53 -3.67
N SER A 29 -3.63 -18.61 -4.99
CA SER A 29 -2.81 -19.65 -5.59
C SER A 29 -1.34 -19.53 -5.15
N ALA A 30 -0.80 -18.31 -5.10
CA ALA A 30 0.56 -18.06 -4.65
C ALA A 30 0.75 -18.43 -3.18
N LEU A 31 -0.16 -18.00 -2.29
CA LEU A 31 -0.08 -18.31 -0.87
C LEU A 31 -0.19 -19.82 -0.61
N ARG A 32 -1.10 -20.52 -1.31
CA ARG A 32 -1.21 -21.99 -1.24
C ARG A 32 0.08 -22.67 -1.68
N HIS A 33 0.67 -22.23 -2.78
CA HIS A 33 1.92 -22.80 -3.28
C HIS A 33 3.06 -22.63 -2.27
N LEU A 34 3.22 -21.42 -1.73
CA LEU A 34 4.26 -21.12 -0.73
C LEU A 34 4.06 -21.91 0.58
N ARG A 35 2.82 -22.05 1.05
CA ARG A 35 2.48 -22.87 2.24
C ARG A 35 2.78 -24.34 1.99
N GLN A 36 2.45 -24.85 0.81
CA GLN A 36 2.75 -26.23 0.43
C GLN A 36 4.26 -26.49 0.37
N GLU A 37 5.05 -25.54 -0.13
CA GLU A 37 6.52 -25.64 -0.16
C GLU A 37 7.13 -25.67 1.25
N HIS A 38 6.64 -24.83 2.17
CA HIS A 38 7.21 -24.72 3.52
C HIS A 38 6.74 -25.81 4.50
N PHE A 39 5.46 -26.17 4.48
CA PHE A 39 4.85 -27.04 5.48
C PHE A 39 4.29 -28.36 4.93
N GLY A 40 4.20 -28.51 3.59
CA GLY A 40 3.60 -29.67 2.95
C GLY A 40 2.08 -29.83 3.19
N GLN A 41 1.47 -28.93 3.95
CA GLN A 41 0.05 -28.89 4.28
C GLN A 41 -0.51 -27.51 3.96
N VAL A 42 -1.76 -27.49 3.53
CA VAL A 42 -2.48 -26.27 3.16
C VAL A 42 -3.72 -26.21 4.03
N GLU A 43 -3.94 -25.09 4.71
CA GLU A 43 -5.13 -24.82 5.49
C GLU A 43 -6.37 -24.73 4.60
N ASP A 44 -7.53 -24.70 5.25
CA ASP A 44 -8.78 -24.50 4.53
C ASP A 44 -8.78 -23.20 3.72
N GLY A 45 -9.40 -23.27 2.53
CA GLY A 45 -9.46 -22.14 1.62
C GLY A 45 -10.15 -20.92 2.21
N SER A 46 -11.08 -21.09 3.15
CA SER A 46 -11.76 -19.99 3.82
C SER A 46 -10.81 -19.16 4.69
N ILE A 47 -9.92 -19.81 5.45
CA ILE A 47 -8.94 -19.16 6.33
C ILE A 47 -7.94 -18.35 5.49
N LEU A 48 -7.44 -18.93 4.40
CA LEU A 48 -6.51 -18.24 3.50
C LEU A 48 -7.16 -17.02 2.84
N LEU A 49 -8.46 -17.10 2.49
CA LEU A 49 -9.19 -15.95 1.95
C LEU A 49 -9.37 -14.84 2.99
N GLU A 50 -9.61 -15.18 4.26
CA GLU A 50 -9.70 -14.19 5.34
C GLU A 50 -8.36 -13.48 5.58
N VAL A 51 -7.27 -14.24 5.61
CA VAL A 51 -5.90 -13.70 5.69
C VAL A 51 -5.61 -12.77 4.51
N LEU A 52 -5.99 -13.15 3.29
CA LEU A 52 -5.74 -12.34 2.09
C LEU A 52 -6.53 -11.04 2.08
N LYS A 53 -7.77 -11.03 2.59
CA LYS A 53 -8.54 -9.79 2.76
C LYS A 53 -7.86 -8.79 3.67
N THR A 54 -7.06 -9.26 4.63
CA THR A 54 -6.36 -8.40 5.60
C THR A 54 -4.95 -8.03 5.14
N SER A 55 -4.20 -8.98 4.59
CA SER A 55 -2.79 -8.80 4.22
C SER A 55 -2.58 -8.19 2.83
N GLY A 56 -3.56 -8.37 1.94
CA GLY A 56 -3.51 -7.93 0.54
C GLY A 56 -2.69 -8.87 -0.36
N GLY A 57 -2.30 -8.36 -1.54
CA GLY A 57 -1.66 -9.14 -2.61
C GLY A 57 -0.15 -9.06 -2.71
N ARG A 58 0.52 -8.38 -1.76
CA ARG A 58 1.97 -8.15 -1.83
C ARG A 58 2.75 -9.42 -1.62
N LEU A 59 3.52 -9.83 -2.63
CA LEU A 59 4.29 -11.07 -2.59
C LEU A 59 5.27 -11.13 -1.42
N SER A 60 5.88 -9.99 -1.03
CA SER A 60 6.78 -9.93 0.13
C SER A 60 6.07 -10.30 1.43
N ARG A 61 4.82 -9.84 1.63
CA ARG A 61 4.01 -10.18 2.80
C ARG A 61 3.56 -11.63 2.76
N LEU A 62 3.10 -12.09 1.59
CA LEU A 62 2.68 -13.49 1.41
C LEU A 62 3.82 -14.47 1.73
N ASN A 63 5.06 -14.15 1.32
CA ASN A 63 6.24 -14.95 1.62
C ASN A 63 6.61 -14.93 3.13
N THR A 64 6.42 -13.81 3.81
CA THR A 64 6.62 -13.77 5.27
C THR A 64 5.55 -14.61 5.97
N LEU A 65 4.27 -14.43 5.64
CA LEU A 65 3.15 -15.17 6.22
C LEU A 65 3.22 -16.66 5.93
N SER A 66 3.69 -17.08 4.74
CA SER A 66 3.78 -18.49 4.36
C SER A 66 4.78 -19.29 5.19
N ARG A 67 5.68 -18.63 5.92
CA ARG A 67 6.69 -19.26 6.78
C ARG A 67 6.24 -19.38 8.23
N GLU A 68 5.18 -18.69 8.61
CA GLU A 68 4.66 -18.71 9.97
C GLU A 68 3.81 -19.96 10.21
N LYS A 69 3.87 -20.50 11.43
CA LYS A 69 3.11 -21.71 11.79
C LYS A 69 1.63 -21.43 11.90
N ASP A 70 1.27 -20.36 12.60
CA ASP A 70 -0.09 -19.84 12.71
C ASP A 70 -0.20 -18.60 11.82
N ILE A 71 -0.85 -18.76 10.68
CA ILE A 71 -1.00 -17.68 9.69
C ILE A 71 -1.98 -16.60 10.17
N VAL A 72 -2.96 -16.93 11.02
CA VAL A 72 -3.98 -15.98 11.49
C VAL A 72 -3.35 -15.04 12.50
N GLU A 73 -2.69 -15.59 13.52
CA GLU A 73 -1.97 -14.79 14.52
C GLU A 73 -0.87 -13.92 13.86
N ALA A 74 -0.12 -14.49 12.92
CA ALA A 74 0.90 -13.74 12.19
C ALA A 74 0.31 -12.57 11.38
N THR A 75 -0.88 -12.75 10.81
CA THR A 75 -1.58 -11.69 10.06
C THR A 75 -2.01 -10.56 11.00
N GLU A 76 -2.57 -10.88 12.16
CA GLU A 76 -2.94 -9.87 13.17
C GLU A 76 -1.72 -9.11 13.70
N HIS A 77 -0.63 -9.82 14.00
CA HIS A 77 0.61 -9.20 14.44
C HIS A 77 1.21 -8.29 13.36
N MET A 78 1.22 -8.73 12.10
CA MET A 78 1.63 -7.91 10.95
C MET A 78 0.80 -6.63 10.86
N LEU A 79 -0.52 -6.74 10.94
CA LEU A 79 -1.43 -5.60 10.87
C LEU A 79 -1.18 -4.60 12.00
N ASN A 80 -0.95 -5.09 13.22
CA ASN A 80 -0.65 -4.23 14.37
C ASN A 80 0.70 -3.50 14.21
N ASN A 81 1.71 -4.16 13.65
CA ASN A 81 2.99 -3.54 13.36
C ASN A 81 2.87 -2.46 12.29
N GLU A 82 2.04 -2.68 11.26
CA GLU A 82 1.81 -1.67 10.21
C GLU A 82 1.05 -0.46 10.73
N ARG A 83 0.01 -0.67 11.55
CA ARG A 83 -0.67 0.42 12.26
C ARG A 83 0.31 1.21 13.12
N GLY A 84 1.15 0.52 13.89
CA GLY A 84 2.19 1.14 14.69
C GLY A 84 3.16 1.96 13.86
N ARG A 85 3.60 1.45 12.70
CA ARG A 85 4.52 2.14 11.77
C ARG A 85 3.88 3.39 11.16
N ILE A 86 2.61 3.33 10.76
CA ILE A 86 1.90 4.50 10.20
C ILE A 86 1.70 5.56 11.28
N LEU A 87 1.28 5.15 12.48
CA LEU A 87 1.05 6.05 13.61
C LEU A 87 2.36 6.63 14.16
N SER A 88 3.47 5.89 14.13
CA SER A 88 4.77 6.43 14.54
C SER A 88 5.31 7.45 13.55
N ALA A 89 5.02 7.28 12.26
CA ALA A 89 5.43 8.21 11.20
C ALA A 89 4.52 9.43 11.07
N ASN A 90 3.20 9.28 11.29
CA ASN A 90 2.20 10.34 11.09
C ASN A 90 1.45 10.70 12.39
N GLY A 91 2.04 10.41 13.54
CA GLY A 91 1.43 10.68 14.84
C GLY A 91 1.27 12.18 15.09
N LEU A 92 0.08 12.59 15.49
CA LEU A 92 -0.16 13.95 15.98
C LEU A 92 0.13 13.96 17.49
N ILE A 93 1.16 14.71 17.89
CA ILE A 93 1.50 14.91 19.30
C ILE A 93 0.63 16.04 19.85
N PRO A 94 -0.20 15.82 20.89
CA PRO A 94 -0.93 16.89 21.57
C PRO A 94 0.06 17.85 22.27
N ASP A 95 -0.21 19.16 22.21
CA ASP A 95 0.57 20.23 22.87
C ASP A 95 2.09 20.25 22.55
N CYS A 96 2.44 20.52 21.30
CA CYS A 96 3.84 20.77 20.92
C CYS A 96 3.96 22.10 20.17
N ASP A 97 4.54 23.11 20.81
CA ASP A 97 4.72 24.45 20.23
C ASP A 97 5.89 24.54 19.23
N ASP A 98 6.89 23.65 19.35
CA ASP A 98 8.20 23.82 18.68
C ASP A 98 8.44 22.89 17.47
N VAL A 99 7.50 21.98 17.16
CA VAL A 99 7.64 20.97 16.08
C VAL A 99 6.58 21.20 15.01
N MET A 100 6.55 22.44 14.51
CA MET A 100 5.52 22.90 13.58
C MET A 100 5.54 22.17 12.24
N ASP A 101 6.72 21.82 11.70
CA ASP A 101 6.81 21.28 10.35
C ASP A 101 6.42 19.79 10.27
N GLU A 102 6.80 18.99 11.26
CA GLU A 102 6.37 17.59 11.35
C GLU A 102 4.87 17.51 11.61
N GLN A 103 4.31 18.35 12.50
CA GLN A 103 2.86 18.39 12.72
C GLN A 103 2.07 18.83 11.47
N LYS A 104 2.58 19.83 10.72
CA LYS A 104 2.00 20.22 9.41
C LYS A 104 2.08 19.07 8.41
N GLY A 105 3.18 18.32 8.41
CA GLY A 105 3.36 17.11 7.62
C GLY A 105 2.31 16.06 7.95
N CYS A 106 2.19 15.66 9.21
CA CYS A 106 1.20 14.69 9.69
C CYS A 106 -0.22 15.11 9.32
N ALA A 107 -0.61 16.37 9.58
CA ALA A 107 -1.95 16.87 9.29
C ALA A 107 -2.27 16.87 7.78
N SER A 108 -1.29 17.23 6.94
CA SER A 108 -1.40 17.17 5.49
C SER A 108 -1.54 15.72 4.99
N SER A 109 -0.74 14.80 5.52
CA SER A 109 -0.83 13.36 5.22
C SER A 109 -2.20 12.78 5.56
N TRP A 110 -2.76 13.10 6.74
CA TRP A 110 -4.10 12.63 7.14
C TRP A 110 -5.21 13.16 6.24
N THR A 111 -5.06 14.38 5.72
CA THR A 111 -6.02 14.95 4.74
C THR A 111 -6.00 14.13 3.45
N LEU A 112 -4.81 13.79 2.96
CA LEU A 112 -4.68 12.93 1.78
C LEU A 112 -5.23 11.52 2.03
N PHE A 113 -4.93 10.90 3.18
CA PHE A 113 -5.47 9.58 3.52
C PHE A 113 -7.00 9.57 3.60
N ARG A 114 -7.61 10.63 4.13
CA ARG A 114 -9.07 10.78 4.16
C ARG A 114 -9.67 10.78 2.75
N GLU A 115 -9.05 11.47 1.80
CA GLU A 115 -9.50 11.49 0.41
C GLU A 115 -9.36 10.13 -0.27
N PHE A 116 -8.29 9.39 0.03
CA PHE A 116 -8.17 8.02 -0.47
C PHE A 116 -9.23 7.08 0.11
N VAL A 117 -9.50 7.15 1.42
CA VAL A 117 -10.56 6.35 2.07
C VAL A 117 -11.92 6.68 1.47
N LYS A 118 -12.19 7.96 1.20
CA LYS A 118 -13.41 8.40 0.53
C LYS A 118 -13.54 7.79 -0.86
N LYS A 119 -12.52 7.94 -1.71
CA LYS A 119 -12.50 7.33 -3.06
C LYS A 119 -12.61 5.81 -3.04
N TYR A 120 -12.03 5.15 -2.04
CA TYR A 120 -12.15 3.70 -1.87
C TYR A 120 -13.60 3.30 -1.58
N ARG A 121 -14.27 4.01 -0.66
CA ARG A 121 -15.68 3.77 -0.32
C ARG A 121 -16.60 4.04 -1.51
N ASP A 122 -16.37 5.14 -2.24
CA ASP A 122 -17.14 5.49 -3.43
C ASP A 122 -17.06 4.34 -4.46
N LYS A 123 -15.85 3.81 -4.72
CA LYS A 123 -15.68 2.64 -5.60
C LYS A 123 -16.34 1.37 -5.06
N GLU A 124 -16.27 1.15 -3.76
CA GLU A 124 -16.91 -0.01 -3.12
C GLU A 124 -18.44 0.05 -3.30
N GLU A 125 -19.03 1.23 -3.12
CA GLU A 125 -20.46 1.48 -3.35
C GLU A 125 -20.84 1.34 -4.83
N GLU A 126 -20.03 1.85 -5.75
CA GLU A 126 -20.22 1.67 -7.20
C GLU A 126 -20.22 0.19 -7.60
N LEU A 127 -19.25 -0.60 -7.08
CA LEU A 127 -19.19 -2.03 -7.33
C LEU A 127 -20.39 -2.77 -6.73
N LYS A 128 -20.83 -2.39 -5.53
CA LYS A 128 -22.03 -2.94 -4.89
C LYS A 128 -23.30 -2.60 -5.67
N ALA A 129 -23.41 -1.39 -6.21
CA ALA A 129 -24.55 -0.96 -7.00
C ALA A 129 -24.58 -1.61 -8.39
N ALA A 130 -23.42 -1.88 -8.99
CA ALA A 130 -23.30 -2.57 -10.27
C ALA A 130 -23.50 -4.08 -10.16
N ALA A 131 -23.30 -4.66 -8.98
CA ALA A 131 -23.45 -6.09 -8.74
C ALA A 131 -24.92 -6.52 -8.80
N ARG A 132 -25.20 -7.62 -9.51
CA ARG A 132 -26.51 -8.25 -9.51
C ARG A 132 -26.74 -8.98 -8.17
N PRO A 133 -28.00 -9.11 -7.71
CA PRO A 133 -28.28 -9.85 -6.49
C PRO A 133 -27.79 -11.29 -6.61
N GLY A 134 -26.83 -11.67 -5.77
CA GLY A 134 -26.21 -13.01 -5.74
C GLY A 134 -24.86 -13.13 -6.44
N GLU A 135 -24.32 -12.07 -7.03
CA GLU A 135 -23.01 -12.07 -7.68
C GLU A 135 -21.88 -11.75 -6.68
N PHE A 136 -20.70 -12.38 -6.86
CA PHE A 136 -19.53 -12.09 -6.05
C PHE A 136 -18.99 -10.71 -6.39
N ILE A 137 -18.96 -9.81 -5.41
CA ILE A 137 -18.42 -8.46 -5.58
C ILE A 137 -16.90 -8.55 -5.45
N PRO A 138 -16.14 -8.30 -6.52
CA PRO A 138 -14.68 -8.28 -6.43
C PRO A 138 -14.23 -7.12 -5.54
N GLU A 139 -13.11 -7.32 -4.85
CA GLU A 139 -12.51 -6.27 -4.02
C GLU A 139 -12.15 -5.05 -4.89
N PRO A 140 -12.51 -3.82 -4.46
CA PRO A 140 -12.24 -2.62 -5.23
C PRO A 140 -10.75 -2.39 -5.40
N GLU A 141 -10.36 -1.99 -6.61
CA GLU A 141 -9.00 -1.55 -6.85
C GLU A 141 -8.66 -0.31 -6.03
N LEU A 142 -7.49 -0.34 -5.39
CA LEU A 142 -6.95 0.79 -4.64
C LEU A 142 -7.05 2.08 -5.45
N PRO A 143 -7.61 3.15 -4.86
CA PRO A 143 -7.78 4.41 -5.57
C PRO A 143 -6.42 5.03 -5.88
N GLY A 144 -6.26 5.45 -7.13
CA GLY A 144 -5.20 6.34 -7.56
C GLY A 144 -5.73 7.77 -7.62
N ILE A 145 -4.88 8.71 -7.22
CA ILE A 145 -5.10 10.15 -7.34
C ILE A 145 -4.00 10.68 -8.26
N PHE A 146 -4.31 11.61 -9.16
CA PHE A 146 -3.24 12.19 -9.97
C PHE A 146 -2.29 13.01 -9.10
N TYR A 147 -1.01 13.04 -9.45
CA TYR A 147 -0.01 13.76 -8.65
C TYR A 147 -0.37 15.24 -8.47
N TYR A 148 -0.94 15.89 -9.50
CA TYR A 148 -1.41 17.27 -9.39
C TYR A 148 -2.58 17.42 -8.41
N GLU A 149 -3.51 16.46 -8.36
CA GLU A 149 -4.65 16.47 -7.43
C GLU A 149 -4.16 16.25 -6.00
N ALA A 150 -3.22 15.33 -5.80
CA ALA A 150 -2.59 15.10 -4.50
C ALA A 150 -1.93 16.39 -3.97
N ARG A 151 -1.27 17.15 -4.85
CA ARG A 151 -0.70 18.48 -4.53
C ARG A 151 -1.74 19.57 -4.25
N GLN A 152 -2.97 19.46 -4.77
CA GLN A 152 -4.04 20.40 -4.48
C GLN A 152 -4.73 20.07 -3.15
N ILE A 153 -4.91 18.78 -2.87
CA ILE A 153 -5.51 18.27 -1.64
C ILE A 153 -4.55 18.53 -0.46
N MET A 154 -3.25 18.31 -0.67
CA MET A 154 -2.23 18.61 0.31
C MET A 154 -1.85 20.09 0.26
N THR A 155 -2.03 20.81 1.36
CA THR A 155 -1.64 22.22 1.47
C THR A 155 -0.12 22.44 1.37
N ARG A 156 0.68 21.40 1.60
CA ARG A 156 2.14 21.36 1.36
C ARG A 156 2.53 20.07 0.64
N ALA A 157 2.94 20.20 -0.61
CA ALA A 157 3.31 19.10 -1.49
C ALA A 157 4.67 18.46 -1.16
N ASP A 158 5.56 19.16 -0.45
CA ASP A 158 6.90 18.67 -0.11
C ASP A 158 6.86 17.36 0.69
N PHE A 159 5.79 17.16 1.48
CA PHE A 159 5.60 15.94 2.27
C PHE A 159 5.17 14.73 1.44
N ILE A 160 4.77 14.89 0.18
CA ILE A 160 4.45 13.75 -0.70
C ILE A 160 5.69 12.89 -0.93
N GLU A 161 6.85 13.53 -1.12
CA GLU A 161 8.13 12.82 -1.29
C GLU A 161 8.53 12.08 -0.01
N MET A 162 8.28 12.68 1.16
CA MET A 162 8.48 12.01 2.45
C MET A 162 7.64 10.73 2.57
N LEU A 163 6.36 10.79 2.17
CA LEU A 163 5.45 9.63 2.20
C LEU A 163 5.86 8.52 1.24
N ASP A 164 6.41 8.89 0.08
CA ASP A 164 6.96 7.95 -0.91
C ASP A 164 8.24 7.29 -0.36
N HIS A 165 9.17 8.06 0.19
CA HIS A 165 10.39 7.52 0.84
C HIS A 165 10.09 6.57 2.02
N GLN A 166 8.99 6.81 2.75
CA GLN A 166 8.54 5.93 3.84
C GLN A 166 7.76 4.70 3.34
N ASN A 167 7.57 4.55 2.02
CA ASN A 167 6.76 3.51 1.39
C ASN A 167 5.32 3.47 1.93
N ILE A 168 4.74 4.63 2.24
CA ILE A 168 3.33 4.74 2.66
C ILE A 168 2.44 4.95 1.42
N ILE A 169 2.95 5.71 0.45
CA ILE A 169 2.34 5.95 -0.86
C ILE A 169 3.35 5.49 -1.92
N ASN A 170 2.87 5.14 -3.12
CA ASN A 170 3.74 4.91 -4.27
C ASN A 170 3.38 5.88 -5.40
N ILE A 171 4.36 6.62 -5.91
CA ILE A 171 4.19 7.54 -7.04
C ILE A 171 4.59 6.80 -8.33
N ASP A 172 3.60 6.43 -9.14
CA ASP A 172 3.87 5.80 -10.43
C ASP A 172 4.23 6.87 -11.49
N THR A 173 5.44 6.75 -12.04
CA THR A 173 6.01 7.66 -13.03
C THR A 173 5.47 7.43 -14.44
N ASP A 174 4.93 6.25 -14.74
CA ASP A 174 4.44 5.92 -16.08
C ASP A 174 3.06 6.56 -16.38
N HIS A 175 2.33 6.99 -15.33
CA HIS A 175 0.98 7.55 -15.46
C HIS A 175 0.72 8.82 -14.63
N GLY A 176 1.73 9.37 -13.94
CA GLY A 176 1.58 10.58 -13.11
C GLY A 176 0.53 10.45 -12.00
N SER A 177 0.26 9.23 -11.52
CA SER A 177 -0.75 8.92 -10.50
C SER A 177 -0.08 8.44 -9.21
N ALA A 178 -0.35 9.12 -8.10
CA ALA A 178 -0.03 8.66 -6.76
C ALA A 178 -1.11 7.66 -6.32
N ARG A 179 -0.71 6.42 -6.01
CA ARG A 179 -1.63 5.39 -5.50
C ARG A 179 -1.28 5.09 -4.06
N LEU A 180 -2.31 4.84 -3.24
CA LEU A 180 -2.05 4.20 -1.96
C LEU A 180 -1.38 2.87 -2.23
N ASN A 181 -0.32 2.66 -1.48
CA ASN A 181 0.31 1.38 -1.40
C ASN A 181 -0.73 0.46 -0.68
N GLY A 182 -1.11 -0.68 -1.30
CA GLY A 182 -2.19 -1.60 -0.91
C GLY A 182 -2.09 -2.30 0.43
N GLY A 183 -1.66 -1.57 1.44
CA GLY A 183 -1.41 -2.03 2.79
C GLY A 183 -1.60 -0.89 3.77
N ALA A 184 -2.69 -0.15 3.60
CA ALA A 184 -3.20 0.81 4.57
C ALA A 184 -4.49 0.24 5.18
#